data_AF-A0A101H2M5-F1
#
_entry.id   AF-A0A101H2M5-F1
#
_cell.length_a   1.000
_cell.length_b   1.000
_cell.length_c   1.000
_cell.angle_alpha   90.00
_cell.angle_beta   90.00
_cell.angle_gamma   90.00
#
_symmetry.space_group_name_H-M   'P 1'
#
loop_
_entity.id
_entity.type
_entity.pdbx_description
1 polymer ?
#
loop_
_entity_poly.entity_id
_entity_poly.type
_entity_poly.pdbx_seq_one_letter_code
_entity_poly.pdbx_strand_id
1 'polypeptide(L)'
;MLEHQKITDDLDLLLDVLPPHIAKVVRELDDSDNLLEIVMDLGRLPTARFVQREAVLSDKEVTYEEIHMITKSISDFDADNRAGIER
;
A
#
# COMPACT_ATOMS: atom_id res chain seq x y z
N MET A 1 -23.70 0.13 -8.23
CA MET A 1 -23.03 1.07 -7.32
C MET A 1 -22.20 0.39 -6.21
N LEU A 2 -22.02 -0.94 -6.21
CA LEU A 2 -21.22 -1.64 -5.18
C LEU A 2 -19.72 -1.75 -5.50
N GLU A 3 -19.30 -1.64 -6.77
CA GLU A 3 -17.90 -1.90 -7.15
C GLU A 3 -16.93 -0.79 -6.70
N HIS A 4 -17.31 0.47 -6.81
CA HIS A 4 -16.41 1.57 -6.42
C HIS A 4 -16.14 1.61 -4.91
N GLN A 5 -17.15 1.30 -4.07
CA GLN A 5 -16.96 1.25 -2.61
C GLN A 5 -15.95 0.17 -2.20
N LYS A 6 -16.05 -1.04 -2.77
CA LYS A 6 -15.10 -2.13 -2.45
C LYS A 6 -13.66 -1.79 -2.82
N ILE A 7 -13.44 -1.13 -3.95
CA ILE A 7 -12.10 -0.74 -4.40
C ILE A 7 -11.48 0.27 -3.42
N THR A 8 -12.27 1.22 -2.92
CA THR A 8 -11.81 2.18 -1.91
C THR A 8 -11.53 1.51 -0.56
N ASP A 9 -12.38 0.59 -0.12
CA ASP A 9 -12.19 -0.15 1.13
C ASP A 9 -10.89 -0.98 1.13
N ASP A 10 -10.60 -1.67 0.02
CA ASP A 10 -9.37 -2.47 -0.14
C ASP A 10 -8.11 -1.58 -0.19
N LEU A 11 -8.22 -0.38 -0.77
CA LEU A 11 -7.13 0.60 -0.76
C LEU A 11 -6.86 1.12 0.65
N ASP A 12 -7.89 1.45 1.42
CA ASP A 12 -7.70 1.91 2.80
C ASP A 12 -7.05 0.84 3.68
N LEU A 13 -7.43 -0.43 3.52
CA LEU A 13 -6.77 -1.56 4.18
C LEU A 13 -5.29 -1.68 3.81
N LEU A 14 -4.93 -1.46 2.54
CA LEU A 14 -3.53 -1.41 2.10
C LEU A 14 -2.78 -0.24 2.74
N LEU A 15 -3.38 0.96 2.76
CA LEU A 15 -2.73 2.15 3.30
C LEU A 15 -2.51 2.05 4.81
N ASP A 16 -3.33 1.29 5.52
CA ASP A 16 -3.21 1.08 6.97
C ASP A 16 -2.03 0.19 7.37
N VAL A 17 -1.48 -0.63 6.45
CA VAL A 17 -0.27 -1.44 6.71
C VAL A 17 1.04 -0.73 6.34
N LEU A 18 0.96 0.41 5.64
CA LEU A 18 2.13 1.21 5.25
C LEU A 18 2.63 2.10 6.40
N PRO A 19 3.89 2.56 6.36
CA PRO A 19 4.38 3.56 7.30
C PRO A 19 3.48 4.81 7.26
N PRO A 20 3.08 5.38 8.41
CA PRO A 20 2.05 6.43 8.46
C PRO A 20 2.38 7.67 7.61
N HIS A 21 3.66 8.00 7.46
CA HIS A 21 4.09 9.14 6.66
C HIS A 21 3.88 8.91 5.15
N ILE A 22 3.99 7.67 4.67
CA ILE A 22 3.72 7.29 3.27
C ILE A 22 2.23 7.29 3.00
N ALA A 23 1.47 6.58 3.86
CA ALA A 23 0.02 6.47 3.73
C ALA A 23 -0.65 7.86 3.73
N LYS A 24 -0.17 8.76 4.57
CA LYS A 24 -0.66 10.14 4.63
C LYS A 24 -0.50 10.87 3.30
N VAL A 25 0.68 10.83 2.67
CA VAL A 25 0.91 11.52 1.40
C VAL A 25 0.06 10.93 0.29
N VAL A 26 -0.10 9.61 0.24
CA VAL A 26 -0.97 8.97 -0.76
C VAL A 26 -2.43 9.44 -0.62
N ARG A 27 -2.95 9.54 0.61
CA ARG A 27 -4.30 10.08 0.86
C ARG A 27 -4.43 11.55 0.47
N GLU A 28 -3.39 12.36 0.74
CA GLU A 28 -3.36 13.79 0.37
C GLU A 28 -3.32 14.03 -1.15
N LEU A 29 -2.86 13.06 -1.94
CA LEU A 29 -2.86 13.14 -3.39
C LEU A 29 -4.26 12.98 -4.01
N ASP A 30 -5.23 12.44 -3.27
CA ASP A 30 -6.66 12.36 -3.62
C ASP A 30 -6.94 11.85 -5.05
N ASP A 31 -6.21 10.81 -5.47
CA ASP A 31 -6.20 10.30 -6.84
C ASP A 31 -6.21 8.76 -6.86
N SER A 32 -6.97 8.16 -5.94
CA SER A 32 -7.06 6.71 -5.75
C SER A 32 -7.49 5.96 -7.01
N ASP A 33 -8.39 6.54 -7.80
CA ASP A 33 -8.94 5.92 -9.01
C ASP A 33 -7.89 5.72 -10.10
N ASN A 34 -6.79 6.48 -10.05
CA ASN A 34 -5.68 6.36 -10.99
C ASN A 34 -4.43 5.74 -10.37
N LEU A 35 -4.44 5.38 -9.07
CA LEU A 35 -3.30 4.76 -8.40
C LEU A 35 -3.07 3.35 -8.94
N LEU A 36 -1.87 3.09 -9.44
CA LEU A 36 -1.47 1.79 -9.97
C LEU A 36 -0.69 0.98 -8.94
N GLU A 37 0.31 1.60 -8.32
CA GLU A 37 1.17 0.92 -7.33
C GLU A 37 1.90 1.92 -6.43
N ILE A 38 2.32 1.43 -5.26
CA ILE A 38 3.23 2.12 -4.33
C ILE A 38 4.51 1.30 -4.27
N VAL A 39 5.63 1.89 -4.67
CA VAL A 39 6.95 1.25 -4.73
C VAL A 39 7.77 1.68 -3.52
N MET A 40 8.23 0.70 -2.75
CA MET A 40 9.05 0.88 -1.54
C MET A 40 10.30 -0.01 -1.58
N ASP A 41 11.21 0.30 -2.51
CA ASP A 41 12.48 -0.41 -2.64
C ASP A 41 13.48 0.05 -1.58
N LEU A 42 14.15 -0.89 -0.92
CA LEU A 42 15.19 -0.61 0.08
C LEU A 42 16.28 0.32 -0.47
N GLY A 43 16.55 1.42 0.24
CA GLY A 43 17.56 2.41 -0.16
C GLY A 43 17.13 3.31 -1.30
N ARG A 44 15.84 3.40 -1.62
CA ARG A 44 15.28 4.33 -2.62
C ARG A 44 14.19 5.20 -2.01
N LEU A 45 13.91 6.33 -2.64
CA LEU A 45 12.77 7.16 -2.26
C LEU A 45 11.46 6.44 -2.62
N PRO A 46 10.51 6.34 -1.68
CA PRO A 46 9.23 5.69 -1.94
C PRO A 46 8.41 6.51 -2.93
N THR A 47 7.74 5.83 -3.86
CA THR A 47 7.05 6.47 -5.00
C THR A 47 5.69 5.84 -5.24
N ALA A 48 4.66 6.66 -5.47
CA ALA A 48 3.38 6.20 -6.01
C ALA A 48 3.35 6.40 -7.51
N ARG A 49 2.91 5.39 -8.25
CA ARG A 49 2.65 5.46 -9.69
C ARG A 49 1.15 5.58 -9.94
N PHE A 50 0.79 6.54 -10.77
CA PHE A 50 -0.56 6.75 -11.27
C PHE A 50 -0.56 6.58 -12.79
N VAL A 51 -1.75 6.42 -13.39
CA VAL A 51 -1.92 6.25 -14.85
C VAL A 51 -1.14 7.30 -15.67
N GLN A 52 -1.05 8.54 -15.21
CA GLN A 52 -0.45 9.65 -15.96
C GLN A 52 0.78 10.27 -15.30
N ARG A 53 1.14 9.88 -14.08
CA ARG A 53 2.18 10.56 -13.30
C ARG A 53 2.78 9.66 -12.24
N GLU A 54 3.92 10.08 -11.70
CA GLU A 54 4.51 9.51 -10.49
C GLU A 54 4.63 10.59 -9.43
N ALA A 55 4.62 10.20 -8.16
CA ALA A 55 4.82 11.10 -7.03
C ALA A 55 5.74 10.47 -6.00
N VAL A 56 6.81 11.19 -5.64
CA VAL A 56 7.66 10.82 -4.50
C VAL A 56 6.87 11.06 -3.21
N LEU A 57 6.84 10.06 -2.33
CA LEU A 57 6.03 10.05 -1.11
C LEU A 57 6.79 10.48 0.15
N SER A 58 8.13 10.50 0.08
CA SER A 58 9.01 10.90 1.17
C SER A 58 10.35 11.36 0.60
N ASP A 59 10.99 12.32 1.27
CA ASP A 59 12.38 12.71 1.00
C ASP A 59 13.41 11.79 1.68
N LYS A 60 12.94 10.77 2.40
CA LYS A 60 13.75 9.74 3.04
C LYS A 60 13.74 8.46 2.23
N GLU A 61 14.91 7.83 2.15
CA GLU A 61 15.03 6.49 1.59
C GLU A 61 14.33 5.46 2.47
N VAL A 62 13.70 4.48 1.83
CA VAL A 62 13.07 3.35 2.51
C VAL A 62 14.12 2.56 3.27
N THR A 63 13.87 2.34 4.56
CA THR A 63 14.78 1.58 5.42
C THR A 63 14.37 0.12 5.58
N TYR A 64 15.30 -0.71 6.06
CA TYR A 64 15.01 -2.11 6.36
C TYR A 64 13.94 -2.23 7.46
N GLU A 65 13.95 -1.35 8.44
CA GLU A 65 12.96 -1.30 9.53
C GLU A 65 11.55 -1.02 9.00
N GLU A 66 11.41 -0.15 8.00
CA GLU A 66 10.12 0.15 7.38
C GLU A 66 9.58 -1.04 6.59
N ILE A 67 10.42 -1.70 5.79
CA ILE A 67 10.04 -2.94 5.11
C ILE A 67 9.67 -4.02 6.14
N HIS A 68 10.47 -4.17 7.19
CA HIS A 68 10.20 -5.14 8.24
C HIS A 68 8.87 -4.87 8.96
N MET A 69 8.57 -3.60 9.27
CA MET A 69 7.28 -3.18 9.84
C MET A 69 6.12 -3.61 8.94
N ILE A 70 6.17 -3.29 7.66
CA ILE A 70 5.13 -3.65 6.69
C ILE A 70 4.95 -5.17 6.62
N THR A 71 6.05 -5.93 6.48
CA THR A 71 5.99 -7.39 6.39
C THR A 71 5.37 -8.03 7.64
N LYS A 72 5.60 -7.45 8.82
CA LYS A 72 5.01 -7.92 10.08
C LYS A 72 3.51 -7.66 10.14
N SER A 73 3.06 -6.49 9.70
CA SER A 73 1.63 -6.13 9.65
C SER A 73 0.83 -7.00 8.68
N ILE A 74 1.47 -7.46 7.59
CA ILE A 74 0.87 -8.39 6.62
C ILE A 74 0.89 -9.83 7.15
N SER A 75 1.84 -10.19 8.01
CA SER A 75 2.09 -11.59 8.41
C SER A 75 1.12 -12.15 9.47
N ASP A 76 0.10 -11.41 9.90
CA ASP A 76 -0.97 -11.93 10.79
C ASP A 76 -2.02 -12.78 10.03
N PHE A 77 -1.58 -13.46 8.95
CA PHE A 77 -2.30 -14.61 8.42
C PHE A 77 -2.14 -15.76 9.42
N ASP A 78 -3.10 -15.89 10.34
CA ASP A 78 -3.34 -17.14 11.08
C ASP A 78 -3.46 -18.31 10.06
N ALA A 79 -3.17 -19.52 10.51
CA ALA A 79 -2.79 -20.70 9.72
C ALA A 79 -3.86 -21.29 8.77
N ASP A 80 -4.69 -20.46 8.12
CA ASP A 80 -5.65 -20.85 7.10
C ASP A 80 -5.20 -20.48 5.68
N ASN A 81 -3.91 -20.67 5.43
CA ASN A 81 -3.38 -20.88 4.08
C ASN A 81 -3.68 -22.33 3.61
N ARG A 82 -4.95 -22.75 3.68
CA ARG A 82 -5.39 -23.95 2.96
C ARG A 82 -5.58 -23.61 1.49
N ALA A 83 -4.72 -24.19 0.67
CA ALA A 83 -4.97 -24.40 -0.74
C ALA A 83 -6.33 -25.09 -0.92
N GLY A 84 -7.37 -24.34 -1.30
CA GLY A 84 -8.68 -24.90 -1.60
C GLY A 84 -9.76 -23.83 -1.69
N ILE A 85 -10.24 -23.55 -2.90
CA ILE A 85 -11.57 -22.97 -3.07
C ILE A 85 -12.55 -24.05 -2.62
N GLU A 86 -13.07 -23.95 -1.40
CA GLU A 86 -14.30 -24.63 -1.01
C GLU A 86 -15.43 -23.59 -0.90
N ARG A 87 -16.33 -23.74 -1.87
CA ARG A 87 -17.66 -23.15 -2.12
C ARG A 87 -18.21 -22.07 -1.19
#